data_AF-A0A1G7JYY0-F1
#
_entry.id   AF-A0A1G7JYY0-F1
#
_cell.length_a   1.000
_cell.length_b   1.000
_cell.length_c   1.000
_cell.angle_alpha   90.00
_cell.angle_beta   90.00
_cell.angle_gamma   90.00
#
_symmetry.space_group_name_H-M   'P 1'
#
loop_
_entity.id
_entity.type
_entity.pdbx_description
1 polymer ?
#
loop_
_entity_poly.entity_id
_entity_poly.type
_entity_poly.pdbx_seq_one_letter_code
_entity_poly.pdbx_strand_id
1 'polypeptide(L)'
;MAHNINFNEQTGQHSFFSVKQKAWHGLGQIVEEYPTSKEALQFAGLDYEVIKSPLFTQSRAMTIGDAGELVEGMDITVPNYYATMRTDNNTVLGVVGRDYSIVQNRDAFSFFDAIVGGDGMQYETAGALGNGERIFITAKLPGYIKVGSDDYIEKYLFLTTSHDGSGSITAAFTPVRIVCQNSATRCAA
;
A
#
# COMPACT_ATOMS: atom_id res chain seq x y z
N MET A 1 -5.50 2.88 15.92
CA MET A 1 -4.75 1.77 16.55
C MET A 1 -3.30 1.80 16.06
N ALA A 2 -2.33 1.40 16.88
CA ALA A 2 -0.90 1.61 16.59
C ALA A 2 -0.33 0.81 15.39
N HIS A 3 -1.04 -0.21 14.89
CA HIS A 3 -0.57 -1.01 13.74
C HIS A 3 -0.92 -0.40 12.37
N ASN A 4 -2.11 0.21 12.25
CA ASN A 4 -2.70 0.80 11.03
C ASN A 4 -2.71 -0.11 9.78
N ILE A 5 -2.79 -1.43 9.98
CA ILE A 5 -2.89 -2.42 8.89
C ILE A 5 -4.30 -2.40 8.31
N ASN A 6 -4.39 -2.40 6.97
CA ASN A 6 -5.66 -2.39 6.26
C ASN A 6 -6.50 -3.62 6.58
N PHE A 7 -7.79 -3.38 6.81
CA PHE A 7 -8.80 -4.41 6.95
C PHE A 7 -9.72 -4.36 5.72
N ASN A 8 -9.83 -5.48 5.01
CA ASN A 8 -10.73 -5.59 3.89
C ASN A 8 -12.08 -6.10 4.39
N GLU A 9 -13.09 -5.23 4.40
CA GLU A 9 -14.44 -5.55 4.86
C GLU A 9 -15.13 -6.62 3.99
N GLN A 10 -14.77 -6.74 2.72
CA GLN A 10 -15.36 -7.74 1.82
C GLN A 10 -14.86 -9.15 2.13
N THR A 11 -13.57 -9.30 2.44
CA THR A 11 -12.97 -10.61 2.72
C THR A 11 -12.94 -10.94 4.21
N GLY A 12 -13.12 -9.94 5.08
CA GLY A 12 -12.98 -10.07 6.53
C GLY A 12 -11.53 -10.32 6.97
N GLN A 13 -10.56 -9.99 6.13
CA GLN A 13 -9.13 -10.27 6.37
C GLN A 13 -8.30 -9.00 6.39
N HIS A 14 -7.17 -9.05 7.10
CA HIS A 14 -6.18 -7.99 7.10
C HIS A 14 -5.18 -8.16 5.96
N SER A 15 -4.93 -7.08 5.23
CA SER A 15 -4.02 -7.03 4.09
C SER A 15 -2.56 -7.01 4.55
N PHE A 16 -2.07 -8.13 5.06
CA PHE A 16 -0.72 -8.31 5.58
C PHE A 16 -0.31 -9.79 5.57
N PHE A 17 0.95 -10.07 5.22
CA PHE A 17 1.55 -11.37 5.49
C PHE A 17 2.91 -11.26 6.17
N SER A 18 3.31 -12.33 6.85
CA SER A 18 4.62 -12.49 7.46
C SER A 18 5.12 -13.92 7.34
N VAL A 19 6.39 -14.11 6.97
CA VAL A 19 7.01 -15.44 6.88
C VAL A 19 7.43 -15.92 8.27
N LYS A 20 7.06 -17.15 8.63
CA LYS A 20 7.44 -17.95 9.82
C LYS A 20 7.11 -17.36 11.20
N GLN A 21 7.09 -16.05 11.34
CA GLN A 21 6.96 -15.37 12.62
C GLN A 21 5.73 -14.47 12.60
N LYS A 22 4.94 -14.60 13.67
CA LYS A 22 3.78 -13.76 13.92
C LYS A 22 4.22 -12.33 14.26
N ALA A 23 3.58 -11.34 13.64
CA ALA A 23 3.71 -9.95 14.05
C ALA A 23 3.03 -9.72 15.41
N TRP A 24 3.47 -8.70 16.16
CA TRP A 24 2.99 -8.45 17.53
C TRP A 24 1.47 -8.21 17.61
N HIS A 25 0.87 -7.64 16.57
CA HIS A 25 -0.58 -7.39 16.50
C HIS A 25 -1.38 -8.64 16.12
N GLY A 26 -0.71 -9.71 15.67
CA GLY A 26 -1.34 -10.98 15.33
C GLY A 26 -2.35 -10.95 14.19
N LEU A 27 -2.24 -9.96 13.29
CA LEU A 27 -3.10 -9.77 12.12
C LEU A 27 -2.41 -10.30 10.86
N GLY A 28 -3.21 -10.61 9.84
CA GLY A 28 -2.74 -11.08 8.54
C GLY A 28 -2.39 -12.57 8.51
N GLN A 29 -1.81 -13.01 7.40
CA GLN A 29 -1.49 -14.41 7.15
C GLN A 29 -0.03 -14.72 7.53
N ILE A 30 0.20 -15.88 8.13
CA ILE A 30 1.56 -16.39 8.37
C ILE A 30 1.83 -17.46 7.33
N VAL A 31 2.93 -17.33 6.61
CA VAL A 31 3.36 -18.29 5.58
C VAL A 31 4.62 -19.02 6.06
N GLU A 32 4.71 -20.32 5.79
CA GLU A 32 5.85 -21.13 6.24
C GLU A 32 7.06 -21.00 5.30
N GLU A 33 6.78 -20.97 4.00
CA GLU A 33 7.76 -20.83 2.93
C GLU A 33 7.83 -19.39 2.43
N TYR A 34 8.98 -19.05 1.85
CA TYR A 34 9.19 -17.73 1.24
C TYR A 34 8.44 -17.65 -0.08
N PRO A 35 7.43 -16.76 -0.21
CA PRO A 35 6.59 -16.71 -1.40
C PRO A 35 7.33 -16.07 -2.59
N THR A 36 6.89 -16.41 -3.79
CA THR A 36 7.17 -15.63 -5.00
C THR A 36 6.46 -14.27 -4.96
N SER A 37 6.81 -13.31 -5.81
CA SER A 37 6.14 -12.01 -5.86
C SER A 37 4.63 -12.11 -6.10
N LYS A 38 4.22 -13.03 -6.97
CA LYS A 38 2.80 -13.30 -7.26
C LYS A 38 2.07 -13.83 -6.03
N GLU A 39 2.66 -14.77 -5.31
CA GLU A 39 2.09 -15.32 -4.08
C GLU A 39 2.08 -14.27 -2.96
N ALA A 40 3.16 -13.50 -2.83
CA ALA A 40 3.27 -12.43 -1.86
C ALA A 40 2.19 -11.36 -2.07
N LEU A 41 1.92 -10.98 -3.32
CA LEU A 41 0.84 -10.05 -3.68
C LEU A 41 -0.53 -10.59 -3.25
N GLN A 42 -0.78 -11.89 -3.45
CA GLN A 42 -2.03 -12.54 -3.07
C GLN A 42 -2.17 -12.68 -1.55
N PHE A 43 -1.14 -13.18 -0.85
CA PHE A 43 -1.14 -13.33 0.60
C PHE A 43 -1.25 -11.99 1.33
N ALA A 44 -0.70 -10.91 0.75
CA ALA A 44 -0.84 -9.56 1.28
C ALA A 44 -2.21 -8.93 1.02
N GLY A 45 -3.07 -9.53 0.17
CA GLY A 45 -4.32 -8.90 -0.27
C GLY A 45 -4.10 -7.62 -1.09
N LEU A 46 -2.97 -7.55 -1.81
CA LEU A 46 -2.55 -6.36 -2.56
C LEU A 46 -2.85 -6.45 -4.06
N ASP A 47 -3.47 -7.54 -4.52
CA ASP A 47 -3.85 -7.78 -5.92
C ASP A 47 -5.13 -7.02 -6.32
N TYR A 48 -5.17 -5.72 -6.01
CA TYR A 48 -6.21 -4.79 -6.45
C TYR A 48 -5.62 -3.74 -7.39
N GLU A 49 -6.46 -3.22 -8.27
CA GLU A 49 -6.08 -2.17 -9.22
C GLU A 49 -6.55 -0.82 -8.69
N VAL A 50 -5.71 0.20 -8.88
CA VAL A 50 -6.03 1.59 -8.52
C VAL A 50 -6.23 2.39 -9.79
N ILE A 51 -7.34 3.13 -9.84
CA ILE A 51 -7.70 3.98 -10.97
C ILE A 51 -7.75 5.45 -10.57
N LYS A 52 -7.55 6.33 -11.56
CA LYS A 52 -7.65 7.78 -11.42
C LYS A 52 -9.00 8.23 -11.99
N SER A 53 -9.88 8.73 -11.14
CA SER A 53 -11.22 9.19 -11.51
C SER A 53 -11.33 10.72 -11.37
N PRO A 54 -12.01 11.44 -12.28
CA PRO A 54 -12.27 12.87 -12.12
C PRO A 54 -13.00 13.18 -10.81
N LEU A 55 -12.61 14.27 -10.13
CA LEU A 55 -13.25 14.70 -8.89
C LEU A 55 -14.44 15.63 -9.20
N PHE A 56 -15.57 15.40 -8.55
CA PHE A 56 -16.76 16.24 -8.65
C PHE A 56 -17.13 16.81 -7.27
N THR A 57 -17.68 18.02 -7.25
CA THR A 57 -18.29 18.62 -6.07
C THR A 57 -19.75 18.93 -6.35
N GLN A 58 -20.59 18.80 -5.33
CA GLN A 58 -22.02 19.09 -5.46
C GLN A 58 -22.27 20.59 -5.34
N SER A 59 -22.97 21.15 -6.32
CA SER A 59 -23.52 22.49 -6.20
C SER A 59 -24.72 22.48 -5.26
N ARG A 60 -24.65 23.24 -4.15
CA ARG A 60 -25.77 23.38 -3.20
C ARG A 60 -26.89 24.31 -3.70
N ALA A 61 -26.82 24.78 -4.94
CA ALA A 61 -27.87 25.62 -5.50
C ALA A 61 -29.09 24.76 -5.87
N MET A 62 -30.06 24.66 -4.95
CA MET A 62 -31.41 24.26 -5.33
C MET A 62 -32.01 25.36 -6.18
N THR A 63 -32.29 25.07 -7.44
CA THR A 63 -32.96 26.02 -8.33
C THR A 63 -34.37 25.50 -8.62
N ILE A 64 -35.37 26.37 -8.60
CA ILE A 64 -36.72 25.99 -9.02
C ILE A 64 -36.77 26.07 -10.54
N GLY A 65 -37.03 24.94 -11.20
CA GLY A 65 -37.21 24.88 -12.66
C GLY A 65 -38.49 25.59 -13.10
N ASP A 66 -38.61 25.88 -14.39
CA ASP A 66 -39.75 26.64 -14.95
C ASP A 66 -41.13 25.97 -14.70
N ALA A 67 -41.15 24.66 -14.40
CA ALA A 67 -42.35 23.91 -14.03
C ALA A 67 -42.55 23.74 -12.51
N GLY A 68 -41.75 24.40 -11.67
CA GLY A 68 -41.84 24.33 -10.21
C GLY A 68 -41.10 23.14 -9.58
N GLU A 69 -40.28 22.41 -10.34
CA GLU A 69 -39.47 21.31 -9.81
C GLU A 69 -38.22 21.80 -9.08
N LEU A 70 -37.81 21.09 -8.02
CA LEU A 70 -36.51 21.30 -7.40
C LEU A 70 -35.44 20.66 -8.29
N VAL A 71 -34.63 21.48 -8.96
CA VAL A 71 -33.46 21.03 -9.72
C VAL A 71 -32.30 20.93 -8.73
N GLU A 72 -31.88 19.70 -8.42
CA GLU A 72 -30.64 19.44 -7.70
C GLU A 72 -29.46 20.02 -8.50
N GLY A 73 -28.59 20.75 -7.81
CA GLY A 73 -27.46 21.42 -8.45
C GLY A 73 -26.57 20.41 -9.18
N MET A 74 -26.29 20.70 -10.46
CA MET A 74 -25.42 19.87 -11.29
C MET A 74 -24.05 19.64 -10.62
N ASP A 75 -23.50 18.44 -10.78
CA ASP A 75 -22.14 18.12 -10.35
C ASP A 75 -21.14 19.03 -11.07
N ILE A 76 -20.32 19.75 -10.29
CA ILE A 76 -19.26 20.61 -10.80
C ILE A 76 -17.97 19.80 -10.79
N THR A 77 -17.39 19.53 -11.96
CA THR A 77 -16.06 18.91 -12.04
C THR A 77 -15.01 19.86 -11.48
N VAL A 78 -14.14 19.35 -10.61
CA VAL A 78 -13.01 20.09 -10.07
C VAL A 78 -11.83 19.94 -11.04
N PRO A 79 -11.46 20.99 -11.80
CA PRO A 79 -10.44 20.87 -12.84
C PRO A 79 -9.06 20.57 -12.24
N ASN A 80 -8.29 19.69 -12.89
CA ASN A 80 -6.94 19.26 -12.50
C ASN A 80 -6.82 18.44 -11.19
N TYR A 81 -7.95 18.08 -10.56
CA TYR A 81 -7.99 17.20 -9.40
C TYR A 81 -8.69 15.89 -9.72
N TYR A 82 -8.14 14.80 -9.19
CA TYR A 82 -8.62 13.45 -9.43
C TYR A 82 -8.63 12.69 -8.11
N ALA A 83 -9.59 11.79 -7.94
CA ALA A 83 -9.57 10.82 -6.85
C ALA A 83 -8.84 9.55 -7.31
N THR A 84 -7.97 9.01 -6.47
CA THR A 84 -7.49 7.63 -6.64
C THR A 84 -8.45 6.69 -5.91
N MET A 85 -8.82 5.60 -6.57
CA MET A 85 -9.83 4.68 -6.06
C MET A 85 -9.46 3.25 -6.41
N ARG A 86 -9.74 2.31 -5.49
CA ARG A 86 -9.59 0.88 -5.78
C ARG A 86 -10.78 0.38 -6.59
N THR A 87 -10.53 -0.48 -7.57
CA THR A 87 -11.58 -1.03 -8.44
C THR A 87 -12.40 -2.15 -7.79
N ASP A 88 -11.86 -2.80 -6.75
CA ASP A 88 -12.48 -3.95 -6.08
C ASP A 88 -13.61 -3.55 -5.12
N ASN A 89 -13.44 -2.44 -4.40
CA ASN A 89 -14.36 -2.00 -3.37
C ASN A 89 -14.81 -0.54 -3.51
N ASN A 90 -14.40 0.15 -4.59
CA ASN A 90 -14.69 1.56 -4.84
C ASN A 90 -14.27 2.49 -3.67
N THR A 91 -13.29 2.08 -2.87
CA THR A 91 -12.77 2.91 -1.78
C THR A 91 -11.85 3.97 -2.34
N VAL A 92 -12.16 5.23 -2.04
CA VAL A 92 -11.31 6.37 -2.37
C VAL A 92 -10.10 6.37 -1.44
N LEU A 93 -8.91 6.40 -2.03
CA LEU A 93 -7.62 6.37 -1.33
C LEU A 93 -7.10 7.78 -1.06
N GLY A 94 -7.29 8.71 -2.00
CA GLY A 94 -6.84 10.09 -1.85
C GLY A 94 -7.19 10.97 -3.05
N VAL A 95 -6.80 12.23 -2.96
CA VAL A 95 -6.98 13.23 -4.03
C VAL A 95 -5.60 13.63 -4.55
N VAL A 96 -5.43 13.52 -5.87
CA VAL A 96 -4.16 13.74 -6.56
C VAL A 96 -4.30 14.76 -7.68
N GLY A 97 -3.18 15.40 -8.02
CA GLY A 97 -3.11 16.37 -9.12
C GLY A 97 -3.06 15.72 -10.51
N ARG A 98 -3.11 16.57 -11.54
CA ARG A 98 -3.03 16.16 -12.96
C ARG A 98 -1.82 15.29 -13.28
N ASP A 99 -0.64 15.66 -12.78
CA ASP A 99 0.63 15.01 -13.17
C ASP A 99 0.94 13.74 -12.35
N TYR A 100 0.09 13.40 -11.37
CA TYR A 100 0.24 12.17 -10.61
C TYR A 100 -0.01 10.94 -11.48
N SER A 101 0.97 10.03 -11.49
CA SER A 101 0.92 8.75 -12.20
C SER A 101 0.77 7.62 -11.20
N ILE A 102 -0.24 6.78 -11.38
CA ILE A 102 -0.46 5.60 -10.53
C ILE A 102 0.57 4.54 -10.91
N VAL A 103 1.30 4.03 -9.93
CA VAL A 103 2.11 2.82 -10.07
C VAL A 103 1.33 1.67 -9.46
N GLN A 104 0.97 0.66 -10.26
CA GLN A 104 0.19 -0.45 -9.75
C GLN A 104 1.00 -1.28 -8.75
N ASN A 105 0.30 -1.93 -7.81
CA ASN A 105 0.97 -2.80 -6.84
C ASN A 105 1.77 -3.90 -7.56
N ARG A 106 1.22 -4.48 -8.64
CA ARG A 106 1.91 -5.46 -9.48
C ARG A 106 3.23 -4.93 -10.06
N ASP A 107 3.24 -3.66 -10.49
CA ASP A 107 4.43 -3.01 -11.03
C ASP A 107 5.46 -2.75 -9.92
N ALA A 108 5.00 -2.36 -8.72
CA ALA A 108 5.88 -2.17 -7.56
C ALA A 108 6.54 -3.49 -7.13
N PHE A 109 5.82 -4.60 -7.13
CA PHE A 109 6.37 -5.94 -6.89
C PHE A 109 7.33 -6.37 -8.01
N SER A 110 7.01 -6.08 -9.27
CA SER A 110 7.90 -6.38 -10.40
C SER A 110 9.19 -5.56 -10.37
N PHE A 111 9.10 -4.29 -10.00
CA PHE A 111 10.27 -3.43 -9.77
C PHE A 111 11.12 -3.95 -8.61
N PHE A 112 10.47 -4.40 -7.54
CA PHE A 112 11.16 -5.00 -6.40
C PHE A 112 11.83 -6.33 -6.78
N ASP A 113 11.17 -7.19 -7.56
CA ASP A 113 11.77 -8.41 -8.14
C ASP A 113 13.00 -8.10 -9.00
N ALA A 114 12.99 -7.01 -9.76
CA ALA A 114 14.15 -6.63 -10.56
C ALA A 114 15.37 -6.24 -9.69
N ILE A 115 15.12 -5.70 -8.49
CA ILE A 115 16.16 -5.44 -7.49
C ILE A 115 16.59 -6.74 -6.80
N VAL A 116 15.63 -7.62 -6.50
CA VAL A 116 15.81 -8.85 -5.71
C VAL A 116 16.42 -10.01 -6.50
N GLY A 117 16.10 -10.12 -7.79
CA GLY A 117 16.36 -11.29 -8.64
C GLY A 117 17.83 -11.62 -8.91
N GLY A 118 18.77 -10.78 -8.46
CA GLY A 118 20.21 -11.03 -8.58
C GLY A 118 20.82 -11.86 -7.43
N ASP A 119 20.28 -11.78 -6.20
CA ASP A 119 21.05 -12.09 -4.98
C ASP A 119 20.30 -12.90 -3.92
N GLY A 120 19.50 -13.91 -4.29
CA GLY A 120 18.94 -14.88 -3.33
C GLY A 120 18.13 -14.28 -2.18
N MET A 121 17.55 -13.09 -2.37
CA MET A 121 16.73 -12.42 -1.36
C MET A 121 15.33 -13.03 -1.33
N GLN A 122 14.70 -12.97 -0.16
CA GLN A 122 13.46 -13.69 0.11
C GLN A 122 12.40 -12.75 0.70
N TYR A 123 11.18 -12.75 0.16
CA TYR A 123 10.09 -11.90 0.66
C TYR A 123 9.75 -12.24 2.10
N GLU A 124 9.92 -11.29 3.02
CA GLU A 124 9.73 -11.51 4.46
C GLU A 124 8.35 -11.04 4.93
N THR A 125 7.94 -9.83 4.56
CA THR A 125 6.62 -9.26 4.88
C THR A 125 6.13 -8.36 3.76
N ALA A 126 4.82 -8.26 3.58
CA ALA A 126 4.21 -7.17 2.83
C ALA A 126 2.81 -6.88 3.38
N GLY A 127 2.31 -5.67 3.12
CA GLY A 127 0.95 -5.31 3.50
C GLY A 127 0.53 -3.91 3.06
N ALA A 128 -0.74 -3.62 3.30
CA ALA A 128 -1.34 -2.31 3.10
C ALA A 128 -1.59 -1.61 4.44
N LEU A 129 -1.43 -0.29 4.44
CA LEU A 129 -1.70 0.59 5.57
C LEU A 129 -2.96 1.42 5.28
N GLY A 130 -3.71 1.76 6.34
CA GLY A 130 -4.96 2.52 6.24
C GLY A 130 -6.05 1.78 5.46
N ASN A 131 -6.58 2.41 4.42
CA ASN A 131 -7.57 1.87 3.47
C ASN A 131 -6.94 1.15 2.27
N GLY A 132 -5.60 1.09 2.22
CA GLY A 132 -4.84 0.63 1.05
C GLY A 132 -4.18 1.75 0.27
N GLU A 133 -4.16 2.96 0.81
CA GLU A 133 -3.49 4.11 0.19
C GLU A 133 -1.97 4.00 0.24
N ARG A 134 -1.42 3.20 1.14
CA ARG A 134 0.03 2.95 1.24
C ARG A 134 0.29 1.46 1.33
N ILE A 135 1.30 0.99 0.61
CA ILE A 135 1.74 -0.39 0.68
C ILE A 135 3.21 -0.45 1.06
N PHE A 136 3.61 -1.54 1.69
CA PHE A 136 5.00 -1.83 1.98
C PHE A 136 5.35 -3.28 1.63
N ILE A 137 6.59 -3.48 1.24
CA ILE A 137 7.18 -4.75 0.87
C ILE A 137 8.55 -4.84 1.56
N THR A 138 8.87 -5.98 2.15
CA THR A 138 10.16 -6.24 2.78
C THR A 138 10.71 -7.57 2.26
N ALA A 139 11.96 -7.58 1.81
CA ALA A 139 12.72 -8.79 1.55
C ALA A 139 13.93 -8.89 2.46
N LYS A 140 14.22 -10.11 2.89
CA LYS A 140 15.42 -10.49 3.61
C LYS A 140 16.57 -10.70 2.63
N LEU A 141 17.67 -9.98 2.84
CA LEU A 141 18.91 -10.10 2.08
C LEU A 141 19.77 -11.25 2.63
N PRO A 142 20.58 -11.92 1.79
CA PRO A 142 21.46 -12.98 2.26
C PRO A 142 22.59 -12.44 3.15
N GLY A 143 22.99 -13.26 4.13
CA GLY A 143 24.06 -12.97 5.06
C GLY A 143 23.67 -11.99 6.17
N TYR A 144 24.61 -11.71 7.06
CA TYR A 144 24.40 -10.95 8.28
C TYR A 144 25.42 -9.84 8.39
N ILE A 145 25.05 -8.72 9.04
CA ILE A 145 26.03 -7.75 9.51
C ILE A 145 26.50 -8.26 10.87
N LYS A 146 27.76 -8.65 10.96
CA LYS A 146 28.38 -9.06 12.22
C LYS A 146 28.96 -7.83 12.92
N VAL A 147 28.50 -7.55 14.13
CA VAL A 147 29.03 -6.48 14.99
C VAL A 147 29.74 -7.13 16.18
N GLY A 148 31.06 -6.92 16.29
CA GLY A 148 31.86 -7.57 17.34
C GLY A 148 31.97 -9.09 17.17
N SER A 149 32.01 -9.83 18.29
CA SER A 149 32.26 -11.27 18.27
C SER A 149 31.02 -12.12 17.98
N ASP A 150 29.83 -11.74 18.46
CA ASP A 150 28.62 -12.59 18.44
C ASP A 150 27.28 -11.86 18.18
N ASP A 151 27.28 -10.58 17.78
CA ASP A 151 26.05 -9.88 17.41
C ASP A 151 25.83 -9.95 15.90
N TYR A 152 24.76 -10.62 15.48
CA TYR A 152 24.40 -10.82 14.07
C TYR A 152 23.10 -10.07 13.77
N ILE A 153 23.22 -9.04 12.92
CA ILE A 153 22.11 -8.21 12.52
C ILE A 153 21.62 -8.67 11.14
N GLU A 154 20.33 -9.00 11.07
CA GLU A 154 19.64 -9.34 9.84
C GLU A 154 19.55 -8.12 8.91
N LYS A 155 19.50 -8.38 7.60
CA LYS A 155 19.48 -7.35 6.57
C LYS A 155 18.18 -7.42 5.80
N TYR A 156 17.46 -6.30 5.73
CA TYR A 156 16.23 -6.22 4.95
C TYR A 156 16.30 -5.08 3.94
N LEU A 157 15.74 -5.33 2.76
CA LEU A 157 15.37 -4.32 1.79
C LEU A 157 13.89 -4.03 1.97
N PHE A 158 13.55 -2.77 2.20
CA PHE A 158 12.20 -2.27 2.35
C PHE A 158 11.84 -1.40 1.16
N LEU A 159 10.61 -1.55 0.66
CA LEU A 159 10.00 -0.68 -0.33
C LEU A 159 8.64 -0.23 0.16
N THR A 160 8.31 1.04 -0.03
CA THR A 160 6.98 1.61 0.23
C THR A 160 6.54 2.48 -0.94
N THR A 161 5.24 2.52 -1.20
CA THR A 161 4.63 3.43 -2.18
C THR A 161 3.27 3.91 -1.69
N SER A 162 2.81 5.04 -2.24
CA SER A 162 1.54 5.66 -1.88
C SER A 162 0.68 5.95 -3.11
N HIS A 163 -0.61 5.68 -2.98
CA HIS A 163 -1.69 5.93 -3.94
C HIS A 163 -2.44 7.23 -3.65
N ASP A 164 -2.27 7.83 -2.48
CA ASP A 164 -2.88 9.11 -2.10
C ASP A 164 -2.07 10.34 -2.53
N GLY A 165 -0.92 10.13 -3.18
CA GLY A 165 0.01 11.21 -3.57
C GLY A 165 0.83 11.78 -2.43
N SER A 166 0.80 11.18 -1.23
CA SER A 166 1.56 11.66 -0.06
C SER A 166 3.05 11.35 -0.12
N GLY A 167 3.47 10.43 -0.99
CA GLY A 167 4.88 10.05 -1.16
C GLY A 167 5.17 9.36 -2.49
N SER A 168 6.45 9.35 -2.85
CA SER A 168 6.97 8.57 -3.96
C SER A 168 7.21 7.11 -3.57
N ILE A 169 7.59 6.29 -4.55
CA ILE A 169 8.21 5.00 -4.26
C ILE A 169 9.54 5.27 -3.55
N THR A 170 9.71 4.67 -2.38
CA THR A 170 10.93 4.77 -1.59
C THR A 170 11.43 3.36 -1.29
N ALA A 171 12.69 3.10 -1.59
CA ALA A 171 13.38 1.87 -1.20
C ALA A 171 14.49 2.22 -0.21
N ALA A 172 14.59 1.48 0.89
CA ALA A 172 15.59 1.69 1.92
C ALA A 172 16.10 0.37 2.49
N PHE A 173 17.35 0.37 2.92
CA PHE A 173 17.93 -0.75 3.67
C PHE A 173 17.63 -0.58 5.16
N THR A 174 17.21 -1.65 5.83
CA THR A 174 16.88 -1.61 7.25
C THR A 174 17.26 -2.92 7.95
N PRO A 175 17.79 -2.87 9.19
CA PRO A 175 17.98 -4.05 10.01
C PRO A 175 16.69 -4.52 10.71
N VAL A 176 15.59 -3.76 10.58
CA VAL A 176 14.33 -4.00 11.29
C VAL A 176 13.28 -4.53 10.33
N ARG A 177 12.66 -5.65 10.68
CA ARG A 177 11.51 -6.17 9.93
C ARG A 177 10.29 -5.25 10.08
N ILE A 178 9.65 -4.96 8.95
CA ILE A 178 8.47 -4.09 8.92
C ILE A 178 7.21 -4.90 9.13
N VAL A 179 6.43 -4.52 10.15
CA VAL A 179 5.18 -5.19 10.52
C VAL A 179 4.03 -4.21 10.77
N CYS A 180 4.30 -2.91 10.86
CA CYS A 180 3.28 -1.90 11.12
C CYS A 180 3.69 -0.53 10.60
N GLN A 181 2.75 0.42 10.65
CA GLN A 181 2.96 1.82 10.28
C GLN A 181 4.21 2.43 10.92
N ASN A 182 4.43 2.24 12.23
CA ASN A 182 5.55 2.86 12.92
C ASN A 182 6.90 2.39 12.37
N SER A 183 7.04 1.09 12.08
CA SER A 183 8.25 0.54 11.47
C SER A 183 8.44 1.07 10.05
N ALA A 184 7.37 1.12 9.26
CA ALA A 184 7.41 1.62 7.88
C ALA A 184 7.81 3.10 7.84
N THR A 185 7.18 3.95 8.66
CA THR A 185 7.50 5.37 8.76
C THR A 185 8.94 5.59 9.18
N ARG A 186 9.46 4.79 10.13
CA ARG A 186 10.86 4.90 10.58
C ARG A 186 11.87 4.59 9.46
N CYS A 187 11.55 3.67 8.56
CA CYS A 187 12.48 3.24 7.51
C CYS A 187 12.36 4.07 6.22
N ALA A 188 11.27 4.82 6.08
CA ALA A 188 11.02 5.69 4.93
C ALA A 188 11.52 7.13 5.11
N ALA A 189 11.96 7.51 6.32
CA ALA A 189 12.50 8.82 6.69
C ALA A 189 14.03 8.83 6.63
#